data_AF-A0A2J6PV22-F1
#
_entry.id   AF-A0A2J6PV22-F1
#
_cell.length_a   1.000
_cell.length_b   1.000
_cell.length_c   1.000
_cell.angle_alpha   90.00
_cell.angle_beta   90.00
_cell.angle_gamma   90.00
#
_symmetry.space_group_name_H-M   'P 1'
#
loop_
_entity.id
_entity.type
_entity.pdbx_description
1 polymer ?
#
loop_
_entity_poly.entity_id
_entity_poly.type
_entity_poly.pdbx_seq_one_letter_code
_entity_poly.pdbx_strand_id
1 'polypeptide(L)'
;MSSTNSSSLLSSRWKDHLIGIFPRKEQHIYDAVAHEDALPASSQTTLFDADAEFASSKSPNKRFLKAIILIFTTTILIVEIIFIILTPKPASLNDTSDVETLPPPYKFTNTSGHAGCGDTAETALARGCMFDNLTISWETPECYHSDIVSSFFSIHDWKFYNDSLGTPIPPTTSITDGHQRWNVKWDFHFTHCVYTWKMMQKAVFERRPLADNILDLEHTRHCMEMLLEKRFPWDDIHTLVHVKWPKCARFEEWDKARWIENLVLPD
;
A
#
# COMPACT_ATOMS: atom_id res chain seq x y z
N MET A 1 -5.92 21.66 -36.46
CA MET A 1 -6.63 21.01 -35.33
C MET A 1 -5.80 19.81 -34.92
N SER A 2 -4.98 19.96 -33.87
CA SER A 2 -4.10 18.90 -33.38
C SER A 2 -4.64 18.43 -32.03
N SER A 3 -5.10 17.19 -31.97
CA SER A 3 -5.53 16.52 -30.74
C SER A 3 -4.29 16.07 -29.97
N THR A 4 -3.95 16.76 -28.90
CA THR A 4 -2.91 16.34 -27.97
C THR A 4 -3.40 15.13 -27.17
N ASN A 5 -2.55 14.10 -27.14
CA ASN A 5 -2.76 12.80 -26.52
C ASN A 5 -2.83 12.97 -24.99
N SER A 6 -4.03 12.90 -24.41
CA SER A 6 -4.28 13.13 -22.97
C SER A 6 -3.78 11.98 -22.07
N SER A 7 -3.46 10.82 -22.65
CA SER A 7 -3.07 9.60 -21.95
C SER A 7 -1.63 9.60 -21.43
N SER A 8 -0.69 10.26 -22.11
CA SER A 8 0.72 10.31 -21.67
C SER A 8 0.99 11.34 -20.55
N LEU A 9 0.18 12.41 -20.47
CA LEU A 9 0.27 13.39 -19.39
C LEU A 9 -0.35 12.89 -18.08
N LEU A 10 -1.26 11.92 -18.15
CA LEU A 10 -1.86 11.26 -16.99
C LEU A 10 -0.94 10.19 -16.38
N SER A 11 0.05 9.68 -17.13
CA SER A 11 1.02 8.67 -16.66
C SER A 11 2.28 9.27 -16.02
N SER A 12 2.67 10.49 -16.36
CA SER A 12 3.81 11.15 -15.68
C SER A 12 3.44 11.64 -14.29
N ARG A 13 2.23 12.19 -14.13
CA ARG A 13 1.78 12.85 -12.90
C ARG A 13 1.55 11.92 -11.70
N TRP A 14 1.35 10.61 -11.91
CA TRP A 14 1.25 9.65 -10.80
C TRP A 14 2.62 9.24 -10.24
N LYS A 15 3.64 9.14 -11.10
CA LYS A 15 5.01 8.80 -10.68
C LYS A 15 5.57 9.91 -9.78
N ASP A 16 5.34 11.17 -10.15
CA ASP A 16 5.82 12.34 -9.40
C ASP A 16 5.18 12.46 -7.99
N HIS A 17 3.94 12.02 -7.79
CA HIS A 17 3.31 12.01 -6.47
C HIS A 17 3.77 10.85 -5.58
N LEU A 18 4.02 9.66 -6.14
CA LEU A 18 4.55 8.54 -5.37
C LEU A 18 6.00 8.76 -4.92
N ILE A 19 6.81 9.48 -5.73
CA ILE A 19 8.20 9.83 -5.39
C ILE A 19 8.31 10.62 -4.08
N GLY A 20 7.29 11.41 -3.73
CA GLY A 20 7.23 12.13 -2.46
C GLY A 20 6.88 11.23 -1.26
N ILE A 21 6.13 10.14 -1.49
CA ILE A 21 5.43 9.39 -0.43
C ILE A 21 6.32 8.41 0.34
N PHE A 22 7.49 8.08 -0.16
CA PHE A 22 8.33 7.04 0.42
C PHE A 22 9.71 7.59 0.81
N PRO A 23 10.25 7.21 1.98
CA PRO A 23 11.55 7.71 2.43
C PRO A 23 12.66 7.31 1.45
N ARG A 24 13.64 8.21 1.24
CA ARG A 24 14.75 8.14 0.27
C ARG A 24 15.52 6.80 0.20
N LYS A 25 15.46 5.95 1.24
CA LYS A 25 16.07 4.61 1.24
C LYS A 25 15.31 3.59 0.38
N GLU A 26 14.04 3.82 0.07
CA GLU A 26 13.18 2.91 -0.72
C GLU A 26 13.09 3.34 -2.20
N GLN A 27 13.80 4.41 -2.61
CA GLN A 27 13.77 4.97 -3.97
C GLN A 27 14.13 3.96 -5.07
N HIS A 28 15.05 3.02 -4.76
CA HIS A 28 15.56 2.02 -5.70
C HIS A 28 14.49 1.06 -6.22
N ILE A 29 13.39 0.86 -5.48
CA ILE A 29 12.24 0.05 -5.91
C ILE A 29 11.50 0.74 -7.07
N TYR A 30 11.54 2.08 -7.13
CA TYR A 30 10.89 2.88 -8.18
C TYR A 30 11.70 2.96 -9.47
N ASP A 31 13.02 3.01 -9.39
CA ASP A 31 13.88 3.06 -10.58
C ASP A 31 13.73 1.80 -11.45
N ALA A 32 13.41 0.66 -10.84
CA ALA A 32 13.11 -0.59 -11.53
C ALA A 32 11.77 -0.54 -12.31
N VAL A 33 10.75 0.13 -11.76
CA VAL A 33 9.42 0.29 -12.40
C VAL A 33 9.44 1.41 -13.46
N ALA A 34 10.29 2.43 -13.30
CA ALA A 34 10.45 3.51 -14.27
C ALA A 34 11.16 3.07 -15.57
N HIS A 35 11.96 2.01 -15.52
CA HIS A 35 12.75 1.53 -16.67
C HIS A 35 11.97 0.70 -17.69
N GLU A 36 10.78 0.18 -17.35
CA GLU A 36 9.95 -0.59 -18.31
C GLU A 36 9.31 0.29 -19.40
N ASP A 37 9.07 1.57 -19.12
CA ASP A 37 8.36 2.49 -20.04
C ASP A 37 9.28 3.32 -20.96
N ALA A 38 10.61 3.16 -20.86
CA ALA A 38 11.60 4.03 -21.50
C ALA A 38 12.14 3.51 -22.84
N LEU A 39 11.36 2.75 -23.62
CA LEU A 39 11.72 2.45 -25.01
C LEU A 39 11.28 3.60 -25.93
N PRO A 40 12.19 4.23 -26.71
CA PRO A 40 11.86 5.38 -27.54
C PRO A 40 10.94 5.02 -28.71
N ALA A 41 9.96 5.90 -28.97
CA ALA A 41 8.96 5.78 -30.04
C ALA A 41 9.54 5.81 -31.49
N SER A 42 10.86 5.91 -31.66
CA SER A 42 11.52 5.91 -32.97
C SER A 42 11.74 4.52 -33.57
N SER A 43 11.34 3.44 -32.90
CA SER A 43 11.41 2.07 -33.48
C SER A 43 10.12 1.63 -34.18
N GLN A 44 9.03 2.42 -34.11
CA GLN A 44 7.73 2.00 -34.67
C GLN A 44 7.61 2.19 -36.19
N THR A 45 8.49 2.97 -36.82
CA THR A 45 8.38 3.26 -38.26
C THR A 45 9.00 2.17 -39.15
N THR A 46 9.78 1.24 -38.61
CA THR A 46 10.37 0.13 -39.37
C THR A 46 9.54 -1.15 -39.33
N LEU A 47 8.40 -1.15 -38.62
CA LEU A 47 7.54 -2.33 -38.44
C LEU A 47 6.42 -2.45 -39.47
N PHE A 48 6.10 -1.38 -40.21
CA PHE A 48 5.01 -1.38 -41.19
C PHE A 48 5.41 -1.79 -42.62
N ASP A 49 6.71 -1.75 -42.98
CA ASP A 49 7.17 -2.18 -44.31
C ASP A 49 7.52 -3.67 -44.38
N ALA A 50 7.57 -4.38 -43.25
CA ALA A 50 7.83 -5.82 -43.21
C ALA A 50 6.57 -6.68 -43.50
N ASP A 51 5.37 -6.09 -43.49
CA ASP A 51 4.11 -6.83 -43.61
C ASP A 51 3.75 -7.19 -45.06
N ALA A 52 4.39 -6.57 -46.06
CA ALA A 52 4.07 -6.81 -47.47
C ALA A 52 4.76 -8.06 -48.07
N GLU A 53 5.82 -8.57 -47.44
CA GLU A 53 6.61 -9.69 -47.99
C GLU A 53 6.35 -11.04 -47.29
N PHE A 54 5.65 -11.06 -46.15
CA PHE A 54 5.40 -12.31 -45.40
C PHE A 54 4.08 -13.02 -45.73
N ALA A 55 3.30 -12.49 -46.66
CA ALA A 55 2.03 -13.08 -47.09
C ALA A 55 2.21 -14.21 -48.15
N SER A 56 3.09 -15.18 -47.87
CA SER A 56 3.05 -16.48 -48.56
C SER A 56 3.72 -17.60 -47.75
N SER A 57 3.42 -17.70 -46.45
CA SER A 57 3.80 -18.88 -45.67
C SER A 57 2.64 -19.87 -45.65
N LYS A 58 2.79 -21.01 -46.35
CA LYS A 58 1.86 -22.14 -46.23
C LYS A 58 1.71 -22.50 -44.75
N SER A 59 0.47 -22.56 -44.26
CA SER A 59 0.20 -22.83 -42.83
C SER A 59 0.97 -24.08 -42.39
N PRO A 60 1.81 -24.00 -41.34
CA PRO A 60 2.57 -25.16 -40.88
C PRO A 60 1.60 -26.27 -40.53
N ASN A 61 1.92 -27.49 -40.97
CA ASN A 61 1.08 -28.66 -40.75
C ASN A 61 0.78 -28.77 -39.25
N LYS A 62 -0.50 -28.66 -38.85
CA LYS A 62 -0.92 -28.63 -37.43
C LYS A 62 -0.40 -29.84 -36.64
N ARG A 63 -0.12 -30.96 -37.32
CA ARG A 63 0.51 -32.14 -36.72
C ARG A 63 2.00 -31.93 -36.41
N PHE A 64 2.71 -31.21 -37.27
CA PHE A 64 4.11 -30.84 -37.09
C PHE A 64 4.28 -29.81 -35.96
N LEU A 65 3.40 -28.81 -35.89
CA LEU A 65 3.41 -27.84 -34.79
C LEU A 65 3.11 -28.50 -33.43
N LYS A 66 2.14 -29.42 -33.37
CA LYS A 66 1.86 -30.20 -32.15
C LYS A 66 3.03 -31.09 -31.74
N ALA A 67 3.73 -31.70 -32.71
CA ALA A 67 4.92 -32.51 -32.43
C ALA A 67 6.07 -31.66 -31.87
N ILE A 68 6.29 -30.47 -32.41
CA ILE A 68 7.28 -29.51 -31.90
C ILE A 68 6.94 -29.10 -30.47
N ILE A 69 5.69 -28.70 -30.19
CA ILE A 69 5.26 -28.31 -28.84
C ILE A 69 5.45 -29.48 -27.85
N LEU A 70 5.05 -30.70 -28.23
CA LEU A 70 5.25 -31.88 -27.38
C LEU A 70 6.73 -32.11 -27.07
N ILE A 71 7.61 -32.05 -28.07
CA ILE A 71 9.05 -32.20 -27.88
C ILE A 71 9.62 -31.11 -26.96
N PHE A 72 9.25 -29.84 -27.16
CA PHE A 72 9.71 -28.76 -26.28
C PHE A 72 9.19 -28.91 -24.85
N THR A 73 7.93 -29.31 -24.67
CA THR A 73 7.39 -29.53 -23.31
C THR A 73 8.06 -30.71 -22.62
N THR A 74 8.36 -31.80 -23.33
CA THR A 74 9.04 -32.96 -22.73
C THR A 74 10.49 -32.67 -22.43
N THR A 75 11.21 -31.92 -23.29
CA THR A 75 12.59 -31.53 -23.00
C THR A 75 12.69 -30.62 -21.79
N ILE A 76 11.79 -29.65 -21.64
CA ILE A 76 11.74 -28.77 -20.46
C ILE A 76 11.51 -29.60 -19.19
N LEU A 77 10.51 -30.49 -19.19
CA LEU A 77 10.23 -31.35 -18.02
C LEU A 77 11.40 -32.26 -17.67
N ILE A 78 12.10 -32.80 -18.67
CA ILE A 78 13.28 -33.64 -18.45
C ILE A 78 14.43 -32.81 -17.86
N VAL A 79 14.65 -31.58 -18.33
CA VAL A 79 15.68 -30.69 -17.79
C VAL A 79 15.40 -30.33 -16.33
N GLU A 80 14.14 -30.02 -15.98
CA GLU A 80 13.73 -29.76 -14.60
C GLU A 80 13.95 -30.98 -13.69
N ILE A 81 13.59 -32.18 -14.17
CA ILE A 81 13.81 -33.43 -13.42
C ILE A 81 15.30 -33.72 -13.23
N ILE A 82 16.10 -33.53 -14.28
CA ILE A 82 17.56 -33.71 -14.22
C ILE A 82 18.18 -32.69 -13.25
N PHE A 83 17.72 -31.43 -13.26
CA PHE A 83 18.17 -30.42 -12.32
C PHE A 83 17.88 -30.83 -10.87
N ILE A 84 16.65 -31.30 -10.57
CA ILE A 84 16.28 -31.79 -9.24
C ILE A 84 17.15 -32.99 -8.79
N ILE A 85 17.52 -33.89 -9.72
CA ILE A 85 18.36 -35.05 -9.42
C ILE A 85 19.84 -34.67 -9.25
N LEU A 86 20.37 -33.76 -10.07
CA LEU A 86 21.78 -33.35 -10.07
C LEU A 86 22.09 -32.30 -9.01
N THR A 87 21.10 -31.52 -8.58
CA THR A 87 21.17 -30.68 -7.38
C THR A 87 20.28 -31.29 -6.31
N PRO A 88 20.64 -32.44 -5.72
CA PRO A 88 19.93 -32.89 -4.53
C PRO A 88 20.15 -31.80 -3.50
N LYS A 89 19.11 -31.00 -3.22
CA LYS A 89 19.18 -30.02 -2.14
C LYS A 89 19.57 -30.84 -0.91
N PRO A 90 20.75 -30.60 -0.31
CA PRO A 90 21.03 -31.25 0.95
C PRO A 90 19.87 -30.87 1.86
N ALA A 91 19.30 -31.86 2.56
CA ALA A 91 18.43 -31.58 3.70
C ALA A 91 19.30 -30.95 4.79
N SER A 92 19.72 -29.70 4.56
CA SER A 92 20.42 -28.87 5.52
C SER A 92 19.39 -28.37 6.51
N LEU A 93 18.96 -29.26 7.40
CA LEU A 93 18.55 -28.86 8.73
C LEU A 93 19.84 -28.56 9.50
N ASN A 94 20.51 -27.45 9.16
CA ASN A 94 21.51 -26.76 9.97
C ASN A 94 22.13 -25.58 9.21
N ASP A 95 21.32 -24.83 8.45
CA ASP A 95 21.71 -23.50 8.01
C ASP A 95 21.13 -22.47 8.99
N THR A 96 21.88 -22.23 10.06
CA THR A 96 21.66 -21.09 10.96
C THR A 96 22.48 -19.87 10.54
N SER A 97 22.95 -19.81 9.28
CA SER A 97 23.54 -18.58 8.75
C SER A 97 22.45 -17.70 8.14
N ASP A 98 22.27 -16.53 8.76
CA ASP A 98 21.45 -15.41 8.31
C ASP A 98 19.92 -15.61 8.33
N VAL A 99 19.40 -16.20 9.42
CA VAL A 99 18.10 -15.71 9.91
C VAL A 99 18.35 -14.28 10.34
N GLU A 100 18.00 -13.32 9.47
CA GLU A 100 17.76 -11.94 9.88
C GLU A 100 16.82 -12.04 11.08
N THR A 101 17.41 -11.92 12.27
CA THR A 101 16.73 -12.28 13.49
C THR A 101 15.68 -11.21 13.62
N LEU A 102 14.41 -11.59 13.45
CA LEU A 102 13.28 -10.68 13.56
C LEU A 102 13.55 -9.76 14.76
N PRO A 103 13.34 -8.43 14.61
CA PRO A 103 13.61 -7.51 15.69
C PRO A 103 12.95 -8.04 16.96
N PRO A 104 13.63 -7.92 18.12
CA PRO A 104 13.08 -8.43 19.35
C PRO A 104 11.66 -7.90 19.54
N PRO A 105 10.72 -8.75 19.96
CA PRO A 105 9.31 -8.38 20.02
C PRO A 105 9.15 -7.10 20.83
N TYR A 106 8.30 -6.20 20.33
CA TYR A 106 8.03 -4.94 21.00
C TYR A 106 7.59 -5.20 22.44
N LYS A 107 8.31 -4.62 23.39
CA LYS A 107 7.96 -4.72 24.81
C LYS A 107 6.77 -3.81 25.07
N PHE A 108 5.57 -4.37 24.98
CA PHE A 108 4.37 -3.67 25.41
C PHE A 108 4.49 -3.30 26.88
N THR A 109 4.58 -2.01 27.14
CA THR A 109 4.51 -1.44 28.50
C THR A 109 3.26 -0.61 28.54
N ASN A 110 2.30 -0.96 29.40
CA ASN A 110 1.07 -0.17 29.56
C ASN A 110 1.41 1.08 30.37
N THR A 111 2.13 2.01 29.74
CA THR A 111 2.57 3.26 30.35
C THR A 111 1.41 4.22 30.55
N SER A 112 0.43 4.18 29.65
CA SER A 112 -0.77 5.00 29.69
C SER A 112 -1.76 4.54 30.77
N GLY A 113 -1.75 3.26 31.15
CA GLY A 113 -2.69 2.69 32.12
C GLY A 113 -4.12 2.54 31.58
N HIS A 114 -4.36 2.81 30.30
CA HIS A 114 -5.69 2.83 29.69
C HIS A 114 -5.64 2.23 28.27
N ALA A 115 -6.71 1.55 27.86
CA ALA A 115 -6.78 0.97 26.52
C ALA A 115 -7.11 1.99 25.41
N GLY A 116 -7.31 3.28 25.72
CA GLY A 116 -7.70 4.28 24.73
C GLY A 116 -7.75 5.70 25.29
N CYS A 117 -7.93 6.67 24.38
CA CYS A 117 -7.75 8.10 24.67
C CYS A 117 -8.99 8.83 25.16
N GLY A 118 -10.12 8.13 25.34
CA GLY A 118 -11.41 8.75 25.64
C GLY A 118 -12.18 9.01 24.36
N ASP A 119 -13.01 10.04 24.36
CA ASP A 119 -13.92 10.42 23.26
C ASP A 119 -13.89 11.93 22.95
N THR A 120 -12.95 12.65 23.58
CA THR A 120 -12.78 14.11 23.50
C THR A 120 -11.30 14.47 23.50
N ALA A 121 -10.94 15.56 22.82
CA ALA A 121 -9.55 15.98 22.69
C ALA A 121 -8.97 16.38 24.04
N GLU A 122 -9.78 16.97 24.92
CA GLU A 122 -9.42 17.33 26.28
C GLU A 122 -9.04 16.09 27.09
N THR A 123 -9.82 15.01 26.97
CA THR A 123 -9.54 13.74 27.66
C THR A 123 -8.28 13.07 27.10
N ALA A 124 -8.09 13.09 25.79
CA ALA A 124 -6.91 12.52 25.15
C ALA A 124 -5.63 13.25 25.57
N LEU A 125 -5.65 14.59 25.58
CA LEU A 125 -4.56 15.41 26.08
C LEU A 125 -4.28 15.14 27.56
N ALA A 126 -5.31 15.07 28.40
CA ALA A 126 -5.17 14.75 29.82
C ALA A 126 -4.58 13.36 30.08
N ARG A 127 -4.81 12.41 29.16
CA ARG A 127 -4.23 11.06 29.19
C ARG A 127 -2.85 10.95 28.54
N GLY A 128 -2.30 12.04 28.01
CA GLY A 128 -1.00 12.03 27.32
C GLY A 128 -1.01 11.30 25.98
N CYS A 129 -2.17 11.23 25.32
CA CYS A 129 -2.29 10.64 24.00
C CYS A 129 -1.66 11.52 22.91
N MET A 130 -1.36 10.89 21.78
CA MET A 130 -0.75 11.52 20.61
C MET A 130 -1.74 11.52 19.45
N PHE A 131 -1.83 12.63 18.73
CA PHE A 131 -2.66 12.71 17.53
C PHE A 131 -1.86 12.32 16.30
N ASP A 132 -2.38 11.37 15.52
CA ASP A 132 -1.84 11.01 14.22
C ASP A 132 -2.68 11.68 13.11
N ASN A 133 -2.04 12.60 12.39
CA ASN A 133 -2.68 13.40 11.34
C ASN A 133 -3.08 12.59 10.10
N LEU A 134 -2.52 11.41 9.87
CA LEU A 134 -2.85 10.60 8.70
C LEU A 134 -3.96 9.61 9.02
N THR A 135 -3.95 8.98 10.20
CA THR A 135 -5.08 8.15 10.65
C THR A 135 -6.27 8.97 11.14
N ILE A 136 -6.05 10.26 11.45
CA ILE A 136 -7.03 11.18 12.02
C ILE A 136 -7.57 10.61 13.34
N SER A 137 -6.67 10.12 14.20
CA SER A 137 -6.99 9.52 15.49
C SER A 137 -6.12 10.02 16.64
N TRP A 138 -6.72 10.05 17.83
CA TRP A 138 -5.99 10.12 19.08
C TRP A 138 -5.62 8.73 19.56
N GLU A 139 -4.33 8.46 19.68
CA GLU A 139 -3.76 7.15 19.98
C GLU A 139 -2.96 7.18 21.28
N THR A 140 -2.98 6.07 22.02
CA THR A 140 -2.16 5.97 23.23
C THR A 140 -0.68 5.89 22.85
N PRO A 141 0.25 6.28 23.72
CA PRO A 141 1.69 6.20 23.44
C PRO A 141 2.17 4.80 23.00
N GLU A 142 1.51 3.74 23.46
CA GLU A 142 1.85 2.37 23.05
C GLU A 142 1.49 2.08 21.59
N CYS A 143 0.34 2.60 21.14
CA CYS A 143 -0.17 2.38 19.78
C CYS A 143 0.27 3.43 18.77
N TYR A 144 0.92 4.52 19.20
CA TYR A 144 1.40 5.55 18.28
C TYR A 144 2.73 5.14 17.62
N HIS A 145 2.72 4.94 16.30
CA HIS A 145 3.92 4.53 15.53
C HIS A 145 4.73 5.73 15.04
N SER A 146 5.34 6.46 15.98
CA SER A 146 6.08 7.71 15.70
C SER A 146 7.13 7.62 14.57
N ASP A 147 7.76 6.47 14.40
CA ASP A 147 8.75 6.24 13.35
C ASP A 147 8.13 6.16 11.95
N ILE A 148 6.89 5.66 11.83
CA ILE A 148 6.13 5.73 10.58
C ILE A 148 5.55 7.12 10.39
N VAL A 149 4.90 7.69 11.43
CA VAL A 149 4.28 9.02 11.37
C VAL A 149 5.28 10.06 10.86
N SER A 150 6.48 10.10 11.44
CA SER A 150 7.52 11.07 11.07
C SER A 150 7.97 10.94 9.61
N SER A 151 8.01 9.71 9.07
CA SER A 151 8.38 9.48 7.67
C SER A 151 7.30 9.90 6.69
N PHE A 152 6.02 9.84 7.08
CA PHE A 152 4.91 10.19 6.20
C PHE A 152 4.42 11.63 6.33
N PHE A 153 4.51 12.21 7.53
CA PHE A 153 4.07 13.57 7.74
C PHE A 153 4.92 14.60 6.98
N SER A 154 6.20 14.29 6.73
CA SER A 154 7.11 15.18 5.98
C SER A 154 6.91 15.17 4.45
N ILE A 155 6.08 14.27 3.92
CA ILE A 155 5.89 14.05 2.48
C ILE A 155 5.21 15.25 1.82
N HIS A 156 4.12 15.72 2.43
CA HIS A 156 3.23 16.72 1.85
C HIS A 156 2.67 17.65 2.92
N ASP A 157 2.34 18.88 2.50
CA ASP A 157 1.59 19.84 3.28
C ASP A 157 0.10 19.45 3.24
N TRP A 158 -0.32 18.60 4.19
CA TRP A 158 -1.70 18.10 4.26
C TRP A 158 -2.67 19.21 4.64
N LYS A 159 -3.58 19.53 3.72
CA LYS A 159 -4.57 20.59 3.89
C LYS A 159 -5.97 20.04 4.10
N PHE A 160 -6.67 20.68 5.02
CA PHE A 160 -8.05 20.39 5.37
C PHE A 160 -8.91 21.59 4.98
N TYR A 161 -10.15 21.32 4.60
CA TYR A 161 -11.11 22.29 4.08
C TYR A 161 -12.47 22.13 4.75
N ASN A 162 -13.20 23.24 4.86
CA ASN A 162 -14.52 23.25 5.49
C ASN A 162 -15.60 22.61 4.61
N ASP A 163 -15.41 22.62 3.29
CA ASP A 163 -16.31 22.05 2.30
C ASP A 163 -15.54 21.45 1.10
N SER A 164 -16.27 20.79 0.21
CA SER A 164 -15.72 20.21 -1.02
C SER A 164 -15.34 21.24 -2.09
N LEU A 165 -15.68 22.52 -1.90
CA LEU A 165 -15.27 23.61 -2.79
C LEU A 165 -13.89 24.17 -2.41
N GLY A 166 -13.30 23.68 -1.31
CA GLY A 166 -11.98 24.09 -0.86
C GLY A 166 -11.97 25.35 -0.01
N THR A 167 -13.07 25.65 0.68
CA THR A 167 -13.10 26.76 1.64
C THR A 167 -12.08 26.53 2.76
N PRO A 168 -11.12 27.46 2.99
CA PRO A 168 -10.10 27.32 4.02
C PRO A 168 -10.70 27.23 5.44
N ILE A 169 -10.01 26.53 6.32
CA ILE A 169 -10.35 26.46 7.74
C ILE A 169 -9.92 27.76 8.44
N PRO A 170 -10.76 28.34 9.32
CA PRO A 170 -10.34 29.47 10.15
C PRO A 170 -9.12 29.12 11.01
N PRO A 171 -8.15 30.03 11.18
CA PRO A 171 -6.94 29.75 11.98
C PRO A 171 -7.20 29.38 13.44
N THR A 172 -8.37 29.73 13.97
CA THR A 172 -8.78 29.44 15.35
C THR A 172 -9.33 28.02 15.53
N THR A 173 -9.60 27.30 14.44
CA THR A 173 -10.24 25.99 14.51
C THR A 173 -9.19 24.89 14.57
N SER A 174 -9.31 24.00 15.56
CA SER A 174 -8.44 22.83 15.68
C SER A 174 -9.07 21.64 14.99
N ILE A 175 -8.38 21.04 14.02
CA ILE A 175 -8.86 19.83 13.36
C ILE A 175 -8.95 18.62 14.30
N THR A 176 -8.22 18.67 15.42
CA THR A 176 -8.06 17.55 16.36
C THR A 176 -9.15 17.49 17.43
N ASP A 177 -10.03 18.50 17.50
CA ASP A 177 -11.09 18.60 18.51
C ASP A 177 -12.17 17.51 18.37
N GLY A 178 -12.37 17.01 17.14
CA GLY A 178 -13.38 16.01 16.81
C GLY A 178 -14.82 16.53 16.76
N HIS A 179 -15.05 17.84 16.76
CA HIS A 179 -16.39 18.42 16.75
C HIS A 179 -17.06 18.39 15.37
N GLN A 180 -16.26 18.30 14.30
CA GLN A 180 -16.80 18.24 12.94
C GLN A 180 -15.96 17.37 11.99
N ARG A 181 -16.52 17.16 10.80
CA ARG A 181 -15.84 16.49 9.70
C ARG A 181 -15.15 17.50 8.80
N TRP A 182 -14.05 17.08 8.19
CA TRP A 182 -13.21 17.92 7.34
C TRP A 182 -13.06 17.34 5.96
N ASN A 183 -12.98 18.20 4.96
CA ASN A 183 -12.76 17.78 3.58
C ASN A 183 -11.26 17.78 3.29
N VAL A 184 -10.78 16.75 2.61
CA VAL A 184 -9.39 16.61 2.17
C VAL A 184 -9.37 16.14 0.73
N LYS A 185 -8.23 16.37 0.09
CA LYS A 185 -7.96 15.92 -1.27
C LYS A 185 -7.90 14.39 -1.36
N TRP A 186 -8.05 13.86 -2.56
CA TRP A 186 -8.00 12.43 -2.84
C TRP A 186 -6.61 11.83 -2.53
N ASP A 187 -5.54 12.57 -2.78
CA ASP A 187 -4.16 12.19 -2.42
C ASP A 187 -3.99 11.85 -0.93
N PHE A 188 -4.67 12.57 -0.04
CA PHE A 188 -4.69 12.28 1.39
C PHE A 188 -5.30 10.91 1.67
N HIS A 189 -6.43 10.57 1.05
CA HIS A 189 -7.12 9.29 1.27
C HIS A 189 -6.28 8.11 0.80
N PHE A 190 -5.68 8.21 -0.39
CA PHE A 190 -4.78 7.19 -0.88
C PHE A 190 -3.55 7.03 0.03
N THR A 191 -2.97 8.15 0.46
CA THR A 191 -1.83 8.14 1.39
C THR A 191 -2.20 7.52 2.73
N HIS A 192 -3.39 7.82 3.27
CA HIS A 192 -3.94 7.16 4.45
C HIS A 192 -3.98 5.64 4.28
N CYS A 193 -4.49 5.12 3.15
CA CYS A 193 -4.58 3.68 2.91
C CYS A 193 -3.19 3.00 2.88
N VAL A 194 -2.23 3.57 2.16
CA VAL A 194 -0.86 3.02 2.11
C VAL A 194 -0.18 3.12 3.47
N TYR A 195 -0.39 4.24 4.17
CA TYR A 195 0.14 4.47 5.51
C TYR A 195 -0.37 3.44 6.52
N THR A 196 -1.69 3.22 6.60
CA THR A 196 -2.28 2.25 7.53
C THR A 196 -1.89 0.82 7.19
N TRP A 197 -1.71 0.50 5.90
CA TRP A 197 -1.17 -0.81 5.49
C TRP A 197 0.27 -1.00 5.96
N LYS A 198 1.13 0.01 5.82
CA LYS A 198 2.52 -0.02 6.34
C LYS A 198 2.54 -0.18 7.86
N MET A 199 1.67 0.53 8.58
CA MET A 199 1.51 0.36 10.03
C MET A 199 1.14 -1.08 10.40
N MET A 200 0.14 -1.66 9.74
CA MET A 200 -0.28 -3.03 9.99
C MET A 200 0.87 -4.02 9.71
N GLN A 201 1.55 -3.90 8.58
CA GLN A 201 2.65 -4.80 8.21
C GLN A 201 3.80 -4.73 9.21
N LYS A 202 4.22 -3.51 9.59
CA LYS A 202 5.27 -3.32 10.58
C LYS A 202 4.86 -3.85 11.95
N ALA A 203 3.61 -3.63 12.36
CA ALA A 203 3.08 -4.12 13.61
C ALA A 203 3.06 -5.66 13.69
N VAL A 204 2.82 -6.33 12.56
CA VAL A 204 2.95 -7.80 12.46
C VAL A 204 4.40 -8.26 12.68
N PHE A 205 5.36 -7.66 11.97
CA PHE A 205 6.77 -8.07 12.09
C PHE A 205 7.39 -7.78 13.46
N GLU A 206 7.05 -6.63 14.04
CA GLU A 206 7.62 -6.18 15.31
C GLU A 206 6.78 -6.60 16.52
N ARG A 207 5.63 -7.24 16.29
CA ARG A 207 4.63 -7.59 17.31
C ARG A 207 4.20 -6.37 18.14
N ARG A 208 4.01 -5.24 17.47
CA ARG A 208 3.59 -3.98 18.10
C ARG A 208 2.08 -3.95 18.28
N PRO A 209 1.59 -3.27 19.32
CA PRO A 209 0.17 -2.98 19.42
C PRO A 209 -0.25 -2.02 18.29
N LEU A 210 -1.54 -2.05 17.95
CA LEU A 210 -2.11 -1.21 16.90
C LEU A 210 -3.52 -0.76 17.29
N ALA A 211 -3.94 0.39 16.76
CA ALA A 211 -5.29 0.89 16.94
C ALA A 211 -6.32 -0.05 16.32
N ASP A 212 -7.40 -0.34 17.05
CA ASP A 212 -8.44 -1.31 16.65
C ASP A 212 -9.13 -0.97 15.34
N ASN A 213 -9.30 0.32 15.04
CA ASN A 213 -9.85 0.78 13.77
C ASN A 213 -8.96 0.48 12.54
N ILE A 214 -7.67 0.22 12.73
CA ILE A 214 -6.77 -0.22 11.65
C ILE A 214 -6.82 -1.75 11.49
N LEU A 215 -7.06 -2.46 12.59
CA LEU A 215 -7.21 -3.92 12.60
C LEU A 215 -8.58 -4.39 12.08
N ASP A 216 -9.53 -3.47 11.95
CA ASP A 216 -10.84 -3.76 11.39
C ASP A 216 -10.70 -4.25 9.94
N LEU A 217 -11.24 -5.45 9.69
CA LEU A 217 -11.13 -6.09 8.38
C LEU A 217 -11.90 -5.31 7.32
N GLU A 218 -13.02 -4.69 7.70
CA GLU A 218 -13.81 -3.88 6.78
C GLU A 218 -13.05 -2.61 6.37
N HIS A 219 -12.33 -1.97 7.30
CA HIS A 219 -11.38 -0.90 6.97
C HIS A 219 -10.28 -1.38 6.01
N THR A 220 -9.72 -2.57 6.23
CA THR A 220 -8.72 -3.16 5.32
C THR A 220 -9.29 -3.44 3.93
N ARG A 221 -10.50 -4.01 3.84
CA ARG A 221 -11.22 -4.27 2.58
C ARG A 221 -11.45 -2.99 1.81
N HIS A 222 -11.98 -1.96 2.46
CA HIS A 222 -12.17 -0.63 1.87
C HIS A 222 -10.84 -0.07 1.35
N CYS A 223 -9.76 -0.15 2.12
CA CYS A 223 -8.44 0.30 1.68
C CYS A 223 -7.97 -0.43 0.42
N MET A 224 -8.12 -1.76 0.36
CA MET A 224 -7.76 -2.54 -0.84
C MET A 224 -8.56 -2.11 -2.07
N GLU A 225 -9.86 -1.85 -1.92
CA GLU A 225 -10.69 -1.35 -3.03
C GLU A 225 -10.25 0.02 -3.51
N MET A 226 -9.91 0.93 -2.59
CA MET A 226 -9.40 2.25 -2.96
C MET A 226 -8.04 2.20 -3.66
N LEU A 227 -7.19 1.21 -3.35
CA LEU A 227 -5.90 1.03 -4.02
C LEU A 227 -6.04 0.50 -5.45
N LEU A 228 -7.08 -0.28 -5.74
CA LEU A 228 -7.34 -0.83 -7.07
C LEU A 228 -8.05 0.15 -8.00
N GLU A 229 -8.84 1.07 -7.44
CA GLU A 229 -9.64 2.02 -8.23
C GLU A 229 -8.96 3.39 -8.34
N LYS A 230 -8.57 3.79 -9.56
CA LYS A 230 -8.25 5.20 -9.84
C LYS A 230 -9.55 6.01 -9.92
N ARG A 231 -10.12 6.33 -8.76
CA ARG A 231 -11.48 6.84 -8.65
C ARG A 231 -11.60 8.34 -8.92
N PHE A 232 -10.64 9.14 -8.46
CA PHE A 232 -10.65 10.59 -8.60
C PHE A 232 -9.26 11.16 -8.97
N PRO A 233 -9.20 12.35 -9.60
CA PRO A 233 -7.97 13.12 -9.69
C PRO A 233 -7.36 13.39 -8.30
N TRP A 234 -6.03 13.37 -8.21
CA TRP A 234 -5.30 13.52 -6.94
C TRP A 234 -5.63 14.80 -6.17
N ASP A 235 -5.80 15.89 -6.90
CA ASP A 235 -6.03 17.23 -6.34
C ASP A 235 -7.50 17.50 -5.98
N ASP A 236 -8.42 16.58 -6.30
CA ASP A 236 -9.86 16.78 -6.05
C ASP A 236 -10.19 16.59 -4.57
N ILE A 237 -10.94 17.54 -4.02
CA ILE A 237 -11.44 17.49 -2.64
C ILE A 237 -12.67 16.59 -2.60
N HIS A 238 -12.44 15.30 -2.39
CA HIS A 238 -13.49 14.28 -2.44
C HIS A 238 -13.61 13.47 -1.14
N THR A 239 -12.67 13.61 -0.22
CA THR A 239 -12.63 12.76 0.97
C THR A 239 -13.09 13.53 2.20
N LEU A 240 -14.00 12.94 2.96
CA LEU A 240 -14.48 13.48 4.23
C LEU A 240 -13.88 12.69 5.39
N VAL A 241 -13.09 13.35 6.23
CA VAL A 241 -12.44 12.75 7.40
C VAL A 241 -13.07 13.23 8.69
N HIS A 242 -12.95 12.44 9.76
CA HIS A 242 -13.44 12.76 11.09
C HIS A 242 -12.49 12.16 12.13
N VAL A 243 -12.34 12.83 13.27
CA VAL A 243 -11.50 12.36 14.37
C VAL A 243 -12.04 11.05 14.94
N LYS A 244 -11.15 10.07 15.06
CA LYS A 244 -11.40 8.75 15.60
C LYS A 244 -10.76 8.62 16.98
N TRP A 245 -11.36 7.77 17.82
CA TRP A 245 -10.93 7.52 19.19
C TRP A 245 -10.73 6.01 19.42
N PRO A 246 -9.77 5.40 18.72
CA PRO A 246 -9.61 3.95 18.75
C PRO A 246 -9.09 3.45 20.09
N LYS A 247 -9.30 2.15 20.32
CA LYS A 247 -8.63 1.43 21.40
C LYS A 247 -7.32 0.85 20.91
N CYS A 248 -6.34 0.83 21.79
CA CYS A 248 -5.05 0.19 21.55
C CYS A 248 -5.16 -1.31 21.81
N ALA A 249 -4.98 -2.12 20.77
CA ALA A 249 -5.02 -3.57 20.85
C ALA A 249 -3.62 -4.17 20.85
N ARG A 250 -3.32 -5.01 21.84
CA ARG A 250 -2.03 -5.72 21.94
C ARG A 250 -1.95 -6.81 20.89
N PHE A 251 -0.76 -7.06 20.36
CA PHE A 251 -0.55 -8.06 19.32
C PHE A 251 -1.08 -9.46 19.71
N GLU A 252 -0.91 -9.86 20.97
CA GLU A 252 -1.40 -11.14 21.50
C GLU A 252 -2.93 -11.21 21.71
N GLU A 253 -3.65 -10.14 21.39
CA GLU A 253 -5.11 -10.05 21.51
C GLU A 253 -5.80 -9.91 20.16
N TRP A 254 -5.04 -9.78 19.06
CA TRP A 254 -5.62 -9.60 17.73
C TRP A 254 -6.44 -10.81 17.28
N ASP A 255 -6.08 -12.02 17.73
CA ASP A 255 -6.81 -13.27 17.50
C ASP A 255 -8.13 -13.35 18.31
N LYS A 256 -8.19 -12.68 19.45
CA LYS A 256 -9.36 -12.61 20.35
C LYS A 256 -10.29 -11.46 20.01
N ALA A 257 -9.75 -10.45 19.33
CA ALA A 257 -10.53 -9.35 18.83
C ALA A 257 -11.36 -9.89 17.65
N ARG A 258 -12.67 -10.06 17.88
CA ARG A 258 -13.64 -10.72 17.00
C ARG A 258 -13.92 -9.93 15.70
N TRP A 259 -12.89 -9.55 14.96
CA TRP A 259 -13.01 -8.88 13.65
C TRP A 259 -13.25 -9.89 12.51
N ILE A 260 -13.10 -11.19 12.78
CA ILE A 260 -13.24 -12.30 11.81
C ILE A 260 -14.67 -12.88 11.78
N GLU A 261 -15.54 -12.60 12.76
CA GLU A 261 -16.87 -13.23 12.84
C GLU A 261 -17.83 -12.84 11.69
N ASN A 262 -17.53 -11.80 10.91
CA ASN A 262 -18.32 -11.39 9.74
C ASN A 262 -17.80 -11.97 8.39
N LEU A 263 -16.78 -12.85 8.41
CA LEU A 263 -16.27 -13.54 7.21
C LEU A 263 -17.05 -14.81 6.84
N VAL A 264 -18.22 -15.05 7.41
CA VAL A 264 -19.14 -16.05 6.86
C VAL A 264 -19.57 -15.55 5.48
N LEU A 265 -18.85 -16.01 4.46
CA LEU A 265 -19.26 -15.92 3.07
C LEU A 265 -20.69 -16.48 3.00
N PRO A 266 -21.66 -15.77 2.42
CA PRO A 266 -22.95 -16.38 2.13
C PRO A 266 -22.71 -17.59 1.23
N ASP A 267 -23.31 -18.73 1.62
CA ASP A 267 -23.27 -20.01 0.91
C ASP A 267 -23.59 -19.89 -0.59
#